data_AF-A0A1H1H3P3-F1
#
_entry.id   AF-A0A1H1H3P3-F1
#
_cell.length_a   1.000
_cell.length_b   1.000
_cell.length_c   1.000
_cell.angle_alpha   90.00
_cell.angle_beta   90.00
_cell.angle_gamma   90.00
#
_symmetry.space_group_name_H-M   'P 1'
#
loop_
_entity.id
_entity.type
_entity.pdbx_description
1 polymer ?
#
loop_
_entity_poly.entity_id
_entity_poly.type
_entity_poly.pdbx_seq_one_letter_code
_entity_poly.pdbx_strand_id
1 'polypeptide(L)' 'MSDVKLNALSATHYYNGDDRAKRIIAVSAALELIASRASSADSVHLEQEFDNLNKYADQIQAAIQQR' A
#
# COMPACT_ATOMS: atom_id res chain seq x y z
N MET A 1 6.79 -17.01 12.31
CA MET A 1 5.42 -16.71 12.80
C MET A 1 5.20 -15.24 13.17
N SER A 2 6.10 -14.31 12.78
CA SER A 2 5.97 -12.88 13.09
C SER A 2 5.14 -12.13 12.05
N ASP A 3 5.25 -12.54 10.78
CA ASP A 3 4.68 -11.83 9.62
C ASP A 3 3.15 -11.99 9.51
N VAL A 4 2.63 -13.15 9.95
CA VAL A 4 1.18 -13.43 9.94
C VAL A 4 0.43 -12.54 10.94
N LYS A 5 1.05 -12.22 12.08
CA LYS A 5 0.45 -11.35 13.11
C LYS A 5 0.42 -9.89 12.66
N LEU A 6 1.48 -9.42 11.99
CA LEU A 6 1.52 -8.07 11.43
C LEU A 6 0.40 -7.87 10.41
N ASN A 7 0.19 -8.86 9.53
CA ASN A 7 -0.84 -8.81 8.50
C ASN A 7 -2.27 -8.84 9.08
N ALA A 8 -2.51 -9.66 10.11
CA ALA A 8 -3.82 -9.74 10.78
C ALA A 8 -4.19 -8.47 11.57
N LEU A 9 -3.20 -7.81 12.19
CA LEU A 9 -3.38 -6.52 12.87
C LEU A 9 -3.70 -5.40 11.88
N SER A 10 -3.00 -5.34 10.74
CA SER A 10 -3.29 -4.39 9.66
C SER A 10 -4.67 -4.61 9.04
N ALA A 11 -5.10 -5.87 8.83
CA ALA A 11 -6.44 -6.18 8.33
C ALA A 11 -7.52 -5.75 9.34
N THR A 12 -7.33 -6.02 10.63
CA THR A 12 -8.29 -5.62 11.68
C THR A 12 -8.42 -4.10 11.79
N HIS A 13 -7.31 -3.36 11.71
CA HIS A 13 -7.34 -1.89 11.69
C HIS A 13 -7.92 -1.31 10.40
N TYR A 14 -7.79 -2.02 9.28
CA TYR A 14 -8.39 -1.61 8.02
C TYR A 14 -9.92 -1.73 8.05
N TYR A 15 -10.48 -2.86 8.51
CA TYR A 15 -11.93 -3.06 8.56
C TYR A 15 -12.62 -2.19 9.62
N ASN A 16 -11.94 -1.90 10.75
CA ASN A 16 -12.47 -1.04 11.82
C ASN A 16 -12.06 0.43 11.70
N GLY A 17 -11.25 0.77 10.68
CA GLY A 17 -10.76 2.11 10.44
C GLY A 17 -11.76 2.95 9.64
N ASP A 18 -11.83 4.23 9.97
CA ASP A 18 -12.49 5.25 9.14
C ASP A 18 -11.84 5.31 7.74
N ASP A 19 -12.52 5.87 6.73
CA ASP A 19 -12.01 5.88 5.34
C ASP A 19 -10.63 6.51 5.22
N ARG A 20 -10.32 7.47 6.10
CA ARG A 20 -8.98 8.06 6.22
C ARG A 20 -7.91 7.06 6.65
N ALA A 21 -8.22 6.17 7.61
CA ALA A 21 -7.28 5.15 8.08
C ALA A 21 -7.01 4.10 7.01
N LYS A 22 -8.05 3.67 6.28
CA LYS A 22 -7.93 2.77 5.12
C LYS A 22 -7.05 3.38 4.04
N ARG A 23 -7.21 4.68 3.77
CA ARG A 23 -6.40 5.40 2.80
C ARG A 23 -4.93 5.47 3.21
N ILE A 24 -4.64 5.77 4.48
CA ILE A 24 -3.26 5.82 4.99
C ILE A 24 -2.58 4.47 4.81
N ILE A 25 -3.27 3.37 5.12
CA ILE A 25 -2.73 2.01 4.94
C ILE A 25 -2.43 1.73 3.46
N ALA A 26 -3.35 2.09 2.55
CA ALA A 26 -3.16 1.89 1.12
C ALA A 26 -1.99 2.72 0.56
N VAL A 27 -1.83 3.96 1.02
CA VAL A 27 -0.69 4.84 0.64
C VAL A 27 0.63 4.29 1.18
N SER A 28 0.67 3.81 2.43
CA SER A 28 1.86 3.17 2.99
C SER A 28 2.27 1.94 2.19
N ALA A 29 1.32 1.09 1.80
CA ALA A 29 1.60 -0.07 0.96
C ALA A 29 2.10 0.33 -0.45
N ALA A 30 1.55 1.39 -1.03
CA ALA A 30 2.02 1.92 -2.31
C ALA A 30 3.47 2.45 -2.23
N LEU A 31 3.82 3.14 -1.14
CA LEU A 31 5.19 3.63 -0.92
C LEU A 31 6.20 2.49 -0.77
N GLU A 32 5.81 1.41 -0.11
CA GLU A 32 6.65 0.22 0.03
C GLU A 32 6.91 -0.46 -1.32
N LEU A 33 5.90 -0.51 -2.19
CA LEU A 33 6.03 -0.96 -3.59
C LEU A 33 7.02 -0.10 -4.38
N ILE A 34 6.91 1.23 -4.28
CA ILE A 34 7.82 2.17 -4.95
C ILE A 34 9.24 2.00 -4.42
N ALA A 35 9.43 1.87 -3.09
CA ALA A 35 10.73 1.67 -2.48
C ALA A 35 11.38 0.34 -2.91
N SER A 36 10.60 -0.74 -2.97
CA SER A 36 11.06 -2.04 -3.48
C SER A 36 11.50 -1.96 -4.94
N ARG A 37 10.72 -1.26 -5.77
CA ARG A 37 11.04 -1.06 -7.19
C ARG A 37 12.28 -0.19 -7.36
N ALA A 38 12.39 0.90 -6.60
CA ALA A 38 13.57 1.77 -6.61
C ALA A 38 14.86 1.08 -6.12
N SER A 39 14.73 0.05 -5.28
CA SER A 39 15.86 -0.78 -4.83
C SER A 39 16.23 -1.90 -5.82
N SER A 40 15.46 -2.07 -6.89
CA SER A 40 15.71 -3.09 -7.92
C SER A 40 16.76 -2.63 -8.93
N ALA A 41 17.32 -3.56 -9.71
CA ALA A 41 18.34 -3.26 -10.71
C ALA A 41 17.81 -2.50 -11.95
N ASP A 42 16.49 -2.36 -12.08
CA ASP A 42 15.84 -1.63 -13.16
C ASP A 42 15.89 -0.11 -12.96
N SER A 43 15.95 0.63 -14.06
CA SER A 43 15.84 2.08 -14.04
C SER A 43 14.43 2.49 -13.60
N VAL A 44 14.31 3.12 -12.45
CA VAL A 44 13.05 3.65 -11.91
C VAL A 44 13.00 5.17 -12.06
N HIS A 45 11.97 5.66 -12.74
CA HIS A 45 11.64 7.09 -12.75
C HIS A 45 10.80 7.42 -11.51
N LEU A 46 11.46 7.73 -10.39
CA LEU A 46 10.80 8.00 -9.10
C LEU A 46 9.71 9.07 -9.20
N GLU A 47 9.95 10.13 -9.97
CA GLU A 47 8.98 11.21 -10.18
C GLU A 47 7.66 10.67 -10.78
N GLN A 48 7.76 9.81 -11.80
CA GLN A 48 6.61 9.14 -12.40
C GLN A 48 5.92 8.17 -11.43
N GLU A 49 6.68 7.47 -10.57
CA GLU A 49 6.11 6.58 -9.57
C GLU A 49 5.36 7.34 -8.45
N PHE A 50 5.87 8.50 -8.06
CA PHE A 50 5.18 9.40 -7.13
C PHE A 50 3.92 10.02 -7.73
N ASP A 51 3.92 10.39 -9.01
CA ASP A 51 2.71 10.81 -9.73
C ASP A 51 1.65 9.69 -9.77
N ASN A 52 2.09 8.43 -9.85
CA ASN A 52 1.23 7.25 -9.83
C ASN A 52 0.80 6.82 -8.42
N LEU A 53 1.30 7.46 -7.36
CA LEU A 53 1.07 7.03 -5.97
C LEU A 53 -0.43 6.94 -5.63
N ASN A 54 -1.21 7.93 -6.06
CA ASN A 54 -2.65 7.96 -5.82
C ASN A 54 -3.37 6.78 -6.48
N LYS A 55 -2.95 6.42 -7.70
CA LYS A 55 -3.49 5.29 -8.45
C LYS A 55 -3.17 3.96 -7.78
N TYR A 56 -1.94 3.78 -7.29
CA TYR A 56 -1.58 2.58 -6.53
C TYR A 56 -2.40 2.45 -5.26
N ALA A 57 -2.57 3.54 -4.50
CA ALA A 57 -3.41 3.54 -3.31
C ALA A 57 -4.87 3.19 -3.64
N ASP A 58 -5.44 3.74 -4.71
CA ASP A 58 -6.80 3.41 -5.17
C ASP A 58 -6.94 1.93 -5.54
N GLN A 59 -5.99 1.38 -6.29
CA GLN A 59 -6.00 -0.03 -6.70
C GLN A 59 -5.87 -0.97 -5.51
N ILE A 60 -4.99 -0.67 -4.56
CA ILE A 60 -4.81 -1.45 -3.33
C ILE A 60 -6.09 -1.41 -2.49
N GLN A 61 -6.67 -0.22 -2.31
CA GLN A 61 -7.92 -0.05 -1.56
C GLN A 61 -9.10 -0.79 -2.23
N ALA A 62 -9.23 -0.70 -3.55
CA ALA A 62 -10.26 -1.43 -4.29
C ALA A 62 -10.09 -2.96 -4.15
N ALA A 63 -8.87 -3.47 -4.24
CA ALA A 63 -8.59 -4.90 -4.07
C ALA A 63 -8.95 -5.42 -2.68
N ILE A 64 -8.77 -4.60 -1.63
CA ILE A 64 -9.15 -4.96 -0.26
C ILE A 64 -10.67 -4.93 -0.08
N GLN A 65 -11.37 -3.98 -0.70
CA GLN A 65 -12.83 -3.87 -0.61
C GLN A 65 -13.59 -4.95 -1.40
N GLN A 66 -12.97 -5.57 -2.41
CA GLN A 66 -13.58 -6.64 -3.22
C GLN A 66 -13.50 -8.03 -2.58
N ARG A 67 -13.04 -8.15 -1.33
CA ARG A 67 -12.82 -9.40 -0.62
C ARG A 67 -13.72 -9.56 0.60
#